data_AF-A0A958P6H4-F1
#
_entry.id   AF-A0A958P6H4-F1
#
_cell.length_a   1.000
_cell.length_b   1.000
_cell.length_c   1.000
_cell.angle_alpha   90.00
_cell.angle_beta   90.00
_cell.angle_gamma   90.00
#
_symmetry.space_group_name_H-M   'P 1'
#
loop_
_entity.id
_entity.type
_entity.pdbx_description
1 polymer ?
#
loop_
_entity_poly.entity_id
_entity_poly.type
_entity_poly.pdbx_seq_one_letter_code
_entity_poly.pdbx_strand_id
1 'polypeptide(L)'
;MNRNLLIFLVIISCISSNYLSAQITPPAGIGNNIILWLSPDTAVYENPGDPAEINDRVREWHDISGGGFVFTPPTNQTRPRYVLFQNQNFLNFVGGDFLQNSAVASIINGLDAFSIYIEIKSDDLSTDQGFLDCEDPDGADDILCMRYDRDGANTGRSDVIKCGMQGNNANNQIESQSNTQTNGKQVLALTWQQGEQINLYIDGVLNESSVNTINSPMSNVQKIIIGKGPKDTGGSAGWDGRIGTVIFYNYKMSEDTVSIISGDIKSIQSVQSGNWNNSSTWDCNCTPGANDFVKINNLHTVTLNNNPTVSNIIIDNNGVLNLGSNRTLRIRRNLNNKGTIVPNDSRVIFQGTTKQLINGGGTTDFFDLTINNAAGVEVDGSQINLTGTLDLRSGCFETDDKLLLVSNASGTARISEIDPSACITGNITMQRYIDAGATNWRFLTSPVSGVTLADWNDDFITSGFIGSDFPNWPSVSNPWPSIYFYDETASGIL
;
A
#
# COMPACT_ATOMS: atom_id res chain seq x y z
N MET A 1 15.29 61.86 -39.39
CA MET A 1 14.92 61.33 -38.05
C MET A 1 13.53 60.74 -38.18
N ASN A 2 13.20 59.46 -38.01
CA ASN A 2 13.92 58.22 -37.76
C ASN A 2 13.26 57.17 -38.66
N ARG A 3 14.05 56.32 -39.33
CA ARG A 3 13.56 55.16 -40.08
C ARG A 3 13.34 54.02 -39.08
N ASN A 4 12.11 53.58 -38.90
CA ASN A 4 11.83 52.34 -38.15
C ASN A 4 11.96 51.15 -39.11
N LEU A 5 13.00 50.36 -38.85
CA LEU A 5 13.34 49.11 -39.51
C LEU A 5 12.47 48.00 -38.92
N LEU A 6 11.56 47.41 -39.71
CA LEU A 6 10.86 46.17 -39.33
C LEU A 6 11.82 44.99 -39.58
N ILE A 7 12.32 44.38 -38.51
CA ILE A 7 13.07 43.12 -38.58
C ILE A 7 12.05 41.98 -38.42
N PHE A 8 11.83 41.22 -39.49
CA PHE A 8 11.14 39.93 -39.42
C PHE A 8 12.11 38.90 -38.82
N LEU A 9 11.92 38.55 -37.55
CA LEU A 9 12.57 37.40 -36.94
C LEU A 9 11.68 36.17 -37.17
N VAL A 10 11.98 35.38 -38.20
CA VAL A 10 11.38 34.05 -38.37
C VAL A 10 12.07 33.12 -37.37
N ILE A 11 11.46 32.91 -36.22
CA ILE A 11 11.83 31.81 -35.33
C ILE A 11 11.27 30.54 -35.96
N ILE A 12 12.11 29.80 -36.69
CA ILE A 12 11.84 28.39 -36.99
C ILE A 12 11.95 27.67 -35.65
N SER A 13 10.83 27.51 -34.94
CA SER A 13 10.76 26.57 -33.83
C SER A 13 10.86 25.17 -34.44
N CYS A 14 12.07 24.60 -34.40
CA CYS A 14 12.23 23.17 -34.52
C CYS A 14 11.54 22.58 -33.29
N ILE A 15 10.27 22.16 -33.44
CA ILE A 15 9.59 21.38 -32.42
C ILE A 15 10.24 20.00 -32.49
N SER A 16 11.37 19.82 -31.81
CA SER A 16 11.73 18.50 -31.34
C SER A 16 10.60 18.08 -30.42
N SER A 17 9.83 17.08 -30.85
CA SER A 17 8.85 16.39 -30.02
C SER A 17 9.56 15.82 -28.81
N ASN A 18 9.68 16.62 -27.75
CA ASN A 18 9.90 16.09 -26.42
C ASN A 18 8.60 15.38 -26.07
N TYR A 19 8.54 14.09 -26.40
CA TYR A 19 7.71 13.17 -25.65
C TYR A 19 8.24 13.22 -24.22
N LEU A 20 7.71 14.16 -23.42
CA LEU A 20 7.66 13.95 -21.98
C LEU A 20 6.78 12.72 -21.82
N SER A 21 7.39 11.53 -21.83
CA SER A 21 6.80 10.34 -21.24
C SER A 21 6.28 10.78 -19.88
N ALA A 22 4.97 10.68 -19.66
CA ALA A 22 4.38 10.95 -18.36
C ALA A 22 5.20 10.15 -17.35
N GLN A 23 5.97 10.84 -16.52
CA GLN A 23 6.81 10.21 -15.52
C GLN A 23 5.84 9.48 -14.60
N ILE A 24 5.86 8.14 -14.66
CA ILE A 24 5.02 7.31 -13.80
C ILE A 24 5.34 7.73 -12.37
N THR A 25 4.33 8.17 -11.63
CA THR A 25 4.53 8.51 -10.22
C THR A 25 4.89 7.21 -9.51
N PRO A 26 6.03 7.12 -8.82
CA PRO A 26 6.38 5.91 -8.09
C PRO A 26 5.25 5.52 -7.14
N PRO A 27 5.05 4.21 -6.88
CA PRO A 27 4.12 3.76 -5.87
C PRO A 27 4.30 4.53 -4.56
N ALA A 28 3.21 4.69 -3.81
CA ALA A 28 3.18 5.49 -2.58
C ALA A 28 4.35 5.17 -1.62
N GLY A 29 5.14 6.18 -1.23
CA GLY A 29 6.12 6.07 -0.13
C GLY A 29 7.61 5.96 -0.52
N ILE A 30 8.00 6.34 -1.74
CA ILE A 30 9.30 5.92 -2.28
C ILE A 30 10.20 7.11 -2.63
N GLY A 31 11.33 7.21 -1.90
CA GLY A 31 12.44 8.12 -2.16
C GLY A 31 13.46 7.58 -3.19
N ASN A 32 14.64 8.21 -3.25
CA ASN A 32 15.69 8.06 -4.29
C ASN A 32 16.47 6.72 -4.31
N ASN A 33 15.93 5.63 -3.77
CA ASN A 33 16.67 4.38 -3.49
C ASN A 33 16.37 3.23 -4.47
N ILE A 34 15.99 3.56 -5.71
CA ILE A 34 15.62 2.58 -6.74
C ILE A 34 16.84 2.26 -7.60
N ILE A 35 17.18 0.97 -7.73
CA ILE A 35 18.23 0.47 -8.63
C ILE A 35 17.69 0.27 -10.05
N LEU A 36 16.49 -0.31 -10.13
CA LEU A 36 15.85 -0.71 -11.38
C LEU A 36 14.35 -0.53 -11.25
N TRP A 37 13.73 0.04 -12.27
CA TRP A 37 12.29 0.04 -12.41
C TRP A 37 11.92 -0.23 -13.86
N LEU A 38 11.31 -1.39 -14.11
CA LEU A 38 10.72 -1.75 -15.38
C LEU A 38 9.20 -1.67 -15.24
N SER A 39 8.55 -0.82 -16.02
CA SER A 39 7.09 -0.75 -16.08
C SER A 39 6.64 -1.03 -17.51
N PRO A 40 5.60 -1.85 -17.73
CA PRO A 40 5.04 -2.05 -19.06
C PRO A 40 4.26 -0.83 -19.57
N ASP A 41 3.90 0.14 -18.71
CA ASP A 41 3.11 1.30 -19.11
C ASP A 41 3.89 2.34 -19.91
N THR A 42 5.23 2.25 -19.92
CA THR A 42 6.09 3.15 -20.67
C THR A 42 7.44 2.50 -20.96
N ALA A 43 8.22 3.09 -21.87
CA ALA A 43 9.59 2.69 -22.15
C ALA A 43 9.75 1.20 -22.60
N VAL A 44 8.73 0.68 -23.27
CA VAL A 44 8.72 -0.61 -23.97
C VAL A 44 8.82 -0.33 -25.47
N TYR A 45 9.74 -0.98 -26.17
CA TYR A 45 10.05 -0.69 -27.58
C TYR A 45 10.12 -1.96 -28.42
N GLU A 46 9.53 -1.93 -29.63
CA GLU A 46 9.65 -3.02 -30.60
C GLU A 46 10.97 -2.96 -31.39
N ASN A 47 11.56 -1.76 -31.48
CA ASN A 47 12.90 -1.49 -31.97
C ASN A 47 13.52 -0.29 -31.24
N PRO A 48 14.86 -0.13 -31.24
CA PRO A 48 15.49 1.00 -30.57
C PRO A 48 14.91 2.34 -31.06
N GLY A 49 14.27 3.08 -30.15
CA GLY A 49 13.62 4.36 -30.45
C GLY A 49 12.18 4.28 -31.01
N ASP A 50 11.62 3.08 -31.15
CA ASP A 50 10.26 2.84 -31.68
C ASP A 50 9.37 2.17 -30.61
N PRO A 51 8.48 2.92 -29.93
CA PRO A 51 7.64 2.38 -28.85
C PRO A 51 6.77 1.21 -29.33
N ALA A 52 6.67 0.16 -28.53
CA ALA A 52 5.86 -1.01 -28.88
C ALA A 52 4.36 -0.69 -28.81
N GLU A 53 3.59 -1.18 -29.78
CA GLU A 53 2.15 -1.21 -29.74
C GLU A 53 1.62 -2.58 -29.28
N ILE A 54 0.34 -2.63 -28.91
CA ILE A 54 -0.28 -3.88 -28.43
C ILE A 54 -0.19 -4.95 -29.53
N ASN A 55 0.33 -6.11 -29.13
CA ASN A 55 0.67 -7.32 -29.89
C ASN A 55 2.07 -7.38 -30.50
N ASP A 56 2.86 -6.31 -30.42
CA ASP A 56 4.22 -6.30 -30.95
C ASP A 56 5.18 -7.15 -30.13
N ARG A 57 6.27 -7.58 -30.77
CA ARG A 57 7.36 -8.30 -30.11
C ARG A 57 8.35 -7.28 -29.56
N VAL A 58 8.52 -7.28 -28.24
CA VAL A 58 9.36 -6.32 -27.53
C VAL A 58 10.84 -6.63 -27.73
N ARG A 59 11.61 -5.63 -28.14
CA ARG A 59 13.07 -5.73 -28.30
C ARG A 59 13.83 -5.07 -27.17
N GLU A 60 13.28 -4.01 -26.60
CA GLU A 60 13.90 -3.30 -25.50
C GLU A 60 12.86 -2.95 -24.45
N TRP A 61 13.22 -3.17 -23.19
CA TRP A 61 12.47 -2.69 -22.04
C TRP A 61 13.42 -1.85 -21.19
N HIS A 62 13.14 -0.56 -21.13
CA HIS A 62 14.04 0.42 -20.55
C HIS A 62 13.72 0.66 -19.08
N ASP A 63 14.77 0.80 -18.29
CA ASP A 63 14.70 1.24 -16.91
C ASP A 63 14.27 2.70 -16.79
N ILE A 64 13.24 2.94 -15.97
CA ILE A 64 12.70 4.28 -15.69
C ILE A 64 13.10 4.81 -14.31
N SER A 65 13.96 4.09 -13.57
CA SER A 65 14.49 4.57 -12.28
C SER A 65 15.56 5.67 -12.45
N GLY A 66 16.15 5.77 -13.65
CA GLY A 66 17.29 6.64 -13.94
C GLY A 66 18.64 5.93 -13.98
N GLY A 67 18.70 4.62 -13.73
CA GLY A 67 19.91 3.80 -13.86
C GLY A 67 20.35 3.57 -15.31
N GLY A 68 19.46 3.77 -16.28
CA GLY A 68 19.77 3.73 -17.72
C GLY A 68 19.98 2.32 -18.28
N PHE A 69 19.46 1.31 -17.59
CA PHE A 69 19.54 -0.07 -18.04
C PHE A 69 18.54 -0.37 -19.16
N VAL A 70 18.97 -1.11 -20.17
CA VAL A 70 18.10 -1.56 -21.27
C VAL A 70 18.11 -3.09 -21.29
N PHE A 71 16.95 -3.69 -21.08
CA PHE A 71 16.77 -5.14 -21.11
C PHE A 71 16.48 -5.57 -22.55
N THR A 72 17.31 -6.49 -23.05
CA THR A 72 17.26 -6.94 -24.45
C THR A 72 17.24 -8.46 -24.53
N PRO A 73 16.67 -9.03 -25.60
CA PRO A 73 16.67 -10.47 -25.80
C PRO A 73 18.05 -10.93 -26.31
N PRO A 74 18.44 -12.19 -26.04
CA PRO A 74 19.70 -12.73 -26.57
C PRO A 74 19.66 -12.91 -28.10
N THR A 75 18.47 -13.09 -28.67
CA THR A 75 18.25 -13.32 -30.10
C THR A 75 16.98 -12.61 -30.56
N ASN A 76 16.81 -12.42 -31.88
CA ASN A 76 15.59 -11.82 -32.42
C ASN A 76 14.37 -12.76 -32.41
N GLN A 77 14.54 -14.05 -32.10
CA GLN A 77 13.49 -15.08 -32.21
C GLN A 77 12.68 -15.26 -30.91
N THR A 78 13.31 -15.03 -29.75
CA THR A 78 12.76 -15.27 -28.41
C THR A 78 12.56 -13.93 -27.69
N ARG A 79 11.35 -13.38 -27.76
CA ARG A 79 11.03 -12.01 -27.31
C ARG A 79 9.60 -11.95 -26.82
N PRO A 80 9.29 -11.39 -25.64
CA PRO A 80 7.92 -11.31 -25.17
C PRO A 80 7.06 -10.41 -26.09
N ARG A 81 5.73 -10.57 -25.99
CA ARG A 81 4.76 -9.71 -26.68
C ARG A 81 4.22 -8.63 -25.74
N TYR A 82 4.04 -7.42 -26.24
CA TYR A 82 3.34 -6.38 -25.50
C TYR A 82 1.83 -6.61 -25.57
N VAL A 83 1.14 -6.69 -24.42
CA VAL A 83 -0.28 -7.07 -24.37
C VAL A 83 -1.06 -6.25 -23.35
N LEU A 84 -2.39 -6.23 -23.50
CA LEU A 84 -3.32 -5.80 -22.46
C LEU A 84 -3.88 -7.01 -21.72
N PHE A 85 -3.95 -6.91 -20.40
CA PHE A 85 -4.73 -7.78 -19.55
C PHE A 85 -5.48 -6.93 -18.54
N GLN A 86 -6.82 -7.06 -18.47
CA GLN A 86 -7.64 -6.24 -17.56
C GLN A 86 -7.39 -4.72 -17.73
N ASN A 87 -7.25 -4.27 -18.98
CA ASN A 87 -6.89 -2.90 -19.37
C ASN A 87 -5.57 -2.35 -18.77
N GLN A 88 -4.72 -3.23 -18.26
CA GLN A 88 -3.37 -2.92 -17.81
C GLN A 88 -2.35 -3.51 -18.80
N ASN A 89 -1.22 -2.84 -18.96
CA ASN A 89 -0.17 -3.26 -19.87
C ASN A 89 0.69 -4.35 -19.24
N PHE A 90 1.12 -5.33 -20.04
CA PHE A 90 2.00 -6.42 -19.61
C PHE A 90 2.93 -6.85 -20.75
N LEU A 91 4.02 -7.52 -20.39
CA LEU A 91 4.79 -8.33 -21.32
C LEU A 91 4.37 -9.79 -21.17
N ASN A 92 3.88 -10.40 -22.25
CA ASN A 92 3.52 -11.82 -22.31
C ASN A 92 4.70 -12.64 -22.83
N PHE A 93 5.23 -13.50 -21.97
CA PHE A 93 6.27 -14.47 -22.26
C PHE A 93 5.64 -15.81 -22.64
N VAL A 94 6.26 -16.48 -23.59
CA VAL A 94 5.99 -17.88 -23.96
C VAL A 94 7.32 -18.61 -23.90
N GLY A 95 7.34 -19.86 -23.46
CA GLY A 95 8.52 -20.69 -23.23
C GLY A 95 9.69 -20.39 -24.17
N GLY A 96 10.81 -19.95 -23.58
CA GLY A 96 12.02 -19.52 -24.28
C GLY A 96 12.16 -18.01 -24.46
N ASP A 97 11.08 -17.23 -24.40
CA ASP A 97 11.13 -15.76 -24.40
C ASP A 97 11.81 -15.24 -23.13
N PHE A 98 12.78 -14.33 -23.24
CA PHE A 98 13.32 -13.58 -22.10
C PHE A 98 14.01 -12.30 -22.53
N LEU A 99 14.15 -11.38 -21.57
CA LEU A 99 14.97 -10.17 -21.69
C LEU A 99 16.03 -10.18 -20.58
N GLN A 100 17.21 -9.65 -20.87
CA GLN A 100 18.32 -9.65 -19.92
C GLN A 100 19.12 -8.34 -19.94
N ASN A 101 19.81 -8.06 -18.84
CA ASN A 101 20.81 -7.01 -18.75
C ASN A 101 21.95 -7.44 -17.80
N SER A 102 23.20 -7.42 -18.28
CA SER A 102 24.38 -7.78 -17.48
C SER A 102 25.01 -6.60 -16.73
N ALA A 103 24.73 -5.36 -17.13
CA ALA A 103 25.35 -4.17 -16.50
C ALA A 103 24.82 -3.93 -15.08
N VAL A 104 23.56 -4.28 -14.81
CA VAL A 104 22.92 -4.17 -13.48
C VAL A 104 23.72 -4.92 -12.40
N ALA A 105 24.40 -6.02 -12.75
CA ALA A 105 25.18 -6.83 -11.82
C ALA A 105 26.25 -6.03 -11.05
N SER A 106 26.81 -4.99 -11.67
CA SER A 106 27.82 -4.13 -11.03
C SER A 106 27.27 -3.32 -9.85
N ILE A 107 25.96 -3.06 -9.81
CA ILE A 107 25.30 -2.34 -8.73
C ILE A 107 24.79 -3.32 -7.66
N ILE A 108 24.36 -4.51 -8.06
CA ILE A 108 23.82 -5.51 -7.12
C ILE A 108 24.93 -6.18 -6.31
N ASN A 109 26.05 -6.50 -6.93
CA ASN A 109 27.18 -7.09 -6.21
C ASN A 109 27.72 -6.08 -5.18
N GLY A 110 27.74 -6.48 -3.91
CA GLY A 110 28.16 -5.66 -2.78
C GLY A 110 27.01 -5.07 -1.95
N LEU A 111 25.75 -5.22 -2.38
CA LEU A 111 24.60 -4.80 -1.57
C LEU A 111 24.51 -5.60 -0.27
N ASP A 112 24.26 -4.90 0.83
CA ASP A 112 23.97 -5.45 2.15
C ASP A 112 22.46 -5.48 2.45
N ALA A 113 21.62 -4.92 1.59
CA ALA A 113 20.16 -5.02 1.66
C ALA A 113 19.50 -4.83 0.30
N PHE A 114 18.32 -5.42 0.12
CA PHE A 114 17.46 -5.12 -1.02
C PHE A 114 15.99 -5.42 -0.76
N SER A 115 15.15 -4.90 -1.65
CA SER A 115 13.78 -5.35 -1.86
C SER A 115 13.50 -5.40 -3.35
N ILE A 116 13.00 -6.52 -3.86
CA ILE A 116 12.54 -6.64 -5.25
C ILE A 116 11.05 -6.95 -5.26
N TYR A 117 10.30 -6.30 -6.14
CA TYR A 117 8.89 -6.52 -6.39
C TYR A 117 8.72 -6.93 -7.86
N ILE A 118 7.92 -7.95 -8.11
CA ILE A 118 7.58 -8.39 -9.46
C ILE A 118 6.10 -8.76 -9.54
N GLU A 119 5.38 -8.12 -10.47
CA GLU A 119 4.01 -8.51 -10.81
C GLU A 119 4.05 -9.63 -11.85
N ILE A 120 3.40 -10.74 -11.55
CA ILE A 120 3.29 -11.88 -12.45
C ILE A 120 1.83 -12.34 -12.58
N LYS A 121 1.54 -12.99 -13.69
CA LYS A 121 0.32 -13.79 -13.88
C LYS A 121 0.66 -14.98 -14.76
N SER A 122 0.73 -16.16 -14.14
CA SER A 122 1.02 -17.40 -14.87
C SER A 122 -0.14 -17.79 -15.78
N ASP A 123 0.18 -18.46 -16.89
CA ASP A 123 -0.79 -19.19 -17.70
C ASP A 123 -0.84 -20.68 -17.33
N ASP A 124 0.22 -21.21 -16.71
CA ASP A 124 0.34 -22.61 -16.27
C ASP A 124 0.49 -22.75 -14.74
N LEU A 125 0.15 -23.94 -14.22
CA LEU A 125 0.31 -24.32 -12.80
C LEU A 125 1.07 -25.62 -12.67
N SER A 126 1.54 -25.89 -11.46
CA SER A 126 2.32 -27.09 -11.13
C SER A 126 3.54 -27.23 -12.03
N THR A 127 4.17 -26.08 -12.31
CA THR A 127 5.39 -25.98 -13.11
C THR A 127 6.59 -25.67 -12.23
N ASP A 128 7.77 -25.85 -12.82
CA ASP A 128 9.06 -25.46 -12.23
C ASP A 128 9.63 -24.21 -12.94
N GLN A 129 8.78 -23.50 -13.70
CA GLN A 129 9.18 -22.39 -14.57
C GLN A 129 9.49 -21.14 -13.76
N GLY A 130 10.57 -20.46 -14.12
CA GLY A 130 10.97 -19.24 -13.46
C GLY A 130 10.74 -17.98 -14.27
N PHE A 131 10.67 -16.86 -13.56
CA PHE A 131 10.42 -15.54 -14.12
C PHE A 131 11.54 -14.54 -13.77
N LEU A 132 12.43 -14.90 -12.85
CA LEU A 132 13.63 -14.14 -12.50
C LEU A 132 14.82 -15.08 -12.30
N ASP A 133 15.94 -14.74 -12.95
CA ASP A 133 17.25 -15.32 -12.67
C ASP A 133 18.32 -14.23 -12.66
N CYS A 134 19.44 -14.50 -12.00
CA CYS A 134 20.60 -13.59 -11.96
C CYS A 134 21.87 -14.17 -12.58
N GLU A 135 21.75 -15.34 -13.22
CA GLU A 135 22.75 -15.94 -14.10
C GLU A 135 22.11 -16.71 -15.25
N ASP A 136 22.91 -17.35 -16.10
CA ASP A 136 22.37 -18.24 -17.13
C ASP A 136 21.79 -19.51 -16.46
N PRO A 137 20.55 -19.92 -16.79
CA PRO A 137 19.93 -21.08 -16.14
C PRO A 137 20.78 -22.34 -16.25
N ASP A 138 21.15 -22.90 -15.10
CA ASP A 138 22.00 -24.09 -14.98
C ASP A 138 21.37 -25.21 -14.13
N GLY A 139 20.18 -24.96 -13.60
CA GLY A 139 19.43 -25.85 -12.71
C GLY A 139 19.62 -25.59 -11.22
N ALA A 140 20.43 -24.62 -10.80
CA ALA A 140 20.72 -24.31 -9.40
C ALA A 140 19.93 -23.08 -8.91
N ASP A 141 19.20 -23.21 -7.80
CA ASP A 141 18.48 -22.09 -7.20
C ASP A 141 19.41 -21.30 -6.25
N ASP A 142 20.45 -20.62 -6.76
CA ASP A 142 21.60 -20.22 -5.95
C ASP A 142 22.13 -18.77 -6.06
N ILE A 143 21.79 -17.96 -7.07
CA ILE A 143 22.24 -16.56 -7.11
C ILE A 143 21.23 -15.59 -6.51
N LEU A 144 20.25 -15.16 -7.28
CA LEU A 144 19.06 -14.45 -6.85
C LEU A 144 18.02 -14.79 -7.90
N CYS A 145 17.10 -15.65 -7.54
CA CYS A 145 16.16 -16.22 -8.49
C CYS A 145 14.78 -16.37 -7.85
N MET A 146 13.76 -16.38 -8.70
CA MET A 146 12.39 -16.64 -8.29
C MET A 146 11.69 -17.47 -9.36
N ARG A 147 10.98 -18.51 -8.92
CA ARG A 147 10.25 -19.41 -9.82
C ARG A 147 9.04 -20.05 -9.16
N TYR A 148 8.14 -20.54 -9.99
CA TYR A 148 7.21 -21.58 -9.58
C TYR A 148 8.00 -22.88 -9.36
N ASP A 149 7.59 -23.66 -8.35
CA ASP A 149 8.16 -24.97 -8.03
C ASP A 149 7.03 -25.94 -7.68
N ARG A 150 6.85 -26.98 -8.51
CA ARG A 150 5.79 -27.96 -8.33
C ARG A 150 6.01 -28.75 -7.04
N ASP A 151 7.27 -29.10 -6.76
CA ASP A 151 7.66 -30.02 -5.70
C ASP A 151 8.76 -29.38 -4.84
N GLY A 152 8.36 -28.69 -3.77
CA GLY A 152 9.25 -27.98 -2.84
C GLY A 152 10.22 -28.94 -2.16
N ALA A 153 11.48 -28.93 -2.61
CA ALA A 153 12.52 -29.85 -2.16
C ALA A 153 12.90 -29.66 -0.68
N ASN A 154 12.83 -28.44 -0.15
CA ASN A 154 13.27 -28.12 1.21
C ASN A 154 12.18 -28.37 2.25
N THR A 155 10.92 -28.12 1.89
CA THR A 155 9.77 -28.19 2.80
C THR A 155 8.88 -29.42 2.56
N GLY A 156 8.99 -30.06 1.40
CA GLY A 156 8.08 -31.12 0.93
C GLY A 156 6.70 -30.62 0.53
N ARG A 157 6.49 -29.30 0.46
CA ARG A 157 5.23 -28.67 0.05
C ARG A 157 5.08 -28.72 -1.48
N SER A 158 3.85 -28.83 -1.95
CA SER A 158 3.53 -28.79 -3.40
C SER A 158 3.05 -27.42 -3.87
N ASP A 159 3.28 -27.11 -5.14
CA ASP A 159 2.85 -25.89 -5.83
C ASP A 159 3.24 -24.62 -5.07
N VAL A 160 4.55 -24.48 -4.83
CA VAL A 160 5.13 -23.35 -4.11
C VAL A 160 5.75 -22.33 -5.07
N ILE A 161 6.08 -21.17 -4.51
CA ILE A 161 7.03 -20.21 -5.04
C ILE A 161 8.37 -20.51 -4.37
N LYS A 162 9.41 -20.69 -5.18
CA LYS A 162 10.77 -20.91 -4.71
C LYS A 162 11.63 -19.70 -5.03
N CYS A 163 12.45 -19.31 -4.07
CA CYS A 163 13.48 -18.31 -4.28
C CYS A 163 14.81 -18.82 -3.74
N GLY A 164 15.89 -18.45 -4.41
CA GLY A 164 17.26 -18.81 -4.02
C GLY A 164 18.11 -17.55 -3.91
N MET A 165 19.06 -17.54 -2.97
CA MET A 165 20.01 -16.46 -2.84
C MET A 165 21.37 -16.90 -2.27
N GLN A 166 22.44 -16.65 -3.02
CA GLN A 166 23.84 -16.89 -2.66
C GLN A 166 24.17 -18.31 -2.12
N GLY A 167 23.57 -19.35 -2.70
CA GLY A 167 23.95 -20.75 -2.50
C GLY A 167 22.86 -21.76 -2.89
N ASN A 168 23.29 -22.92 -3.42
CA ASN A 168 22.36 -23.99 -3.82
C ASN A 168 22.07 -24.98 -2.68
N ASN A 169 21.51 -24.50 -1.57
CA ASN A 169 21.17 -25.34 -0.44
C ASN A 169 20.00 -24.78 0.37
N ALA A 170 19.43 -25.58 1.27
CA ALA A 170 18.26 -25.23 2.05
C ALA A 170 18.44 -23.99 2.96
N ASN A 171 19.67 -23.59 3.30
CA ASN A 171 19.91 -22.38 4.09
C ASN A 171 19.83 -21.10 3.26
N ASN A 172 19.95 -21.22 1.94
CA ASN A 172 19.99 -20.13 0.98
C ASN A 172 18.73 -20.06 0.12
N GLN A 173 17.78 -20.96 0.34
CA GLN A 173 16.59 -21.13 -0.46
C GLN A 173 15.36 -21.12 0.43
N ILE A 174 14.28 -20.59 -0.12
CA ILE A 174 13.02 -20.40 0.58
C ILE A 174 11.90 -20.95 -0.29
N GLU A 175 10.90 -21.52 0.35
CA GLU A 175 9.70 -22.05 -0.29
C GLU A 175 8.47 -21.49 0.42
N SER A 176 7.51 -20.99 -0.33
CA SER A 176 6.25 -20.51 0.22
C SER A 176 5.40 -21.66 0.80
N GLN A 177 4.20 -21.34 1.29
CA GLN A 177 3.18 -22.32 1.64
C GLN A 177 2.68 -23.06 0.39
N SER A 178 2.12 -24.27 0.58
CA SER A 178 1.55 -25.06 -0.51
C SER A 178 0.42 -24.35 -1.25
N ASN A 179 0.24 -24.68 -2.53
CA ASN A 179 -0.83 -24.15 -3.39
C ASN A 179 -0.80 -22.62 -3.55
N THR A 180 0.40 -22.05 -3.65
CA THR A 180 0.59 -20.61 -3.86
C THR A 180 0.79 -20.24 -5.32
N GLN A 181 1.05 -21.20 -6.22
CA GLN A 181 0.93 -20.97 -7.66
C GLN A 181 -0.52 -20.67 -8.05
N THR A 182 -0.73 -19.73 -8.98
CA THR A 182 -2.08 -19.36 -9.44
C THR A 182 -2.07 -18.74 -10.84
N ASN A 183 -3.19 -18.87 -11.56
CA ASN A 183 -3.42 -18.17 -12.83
C ASN A 183 -3.93 -16.74 -12.63
N GLY A 184 -4.18 -16.33 -11.38
CA GLY A 184 -4.47 -14.96 -11.02
C GLY A 184 -3.21 -14.09 -11.03
N LYS A 185 -3.39 -12.76 -11.02
CA LYS A 185 -2.26 -11.85 -10.79
C LYS A 185 -1.71 -12.05 -9.39
N GLN A 186 -0.39 -12.00 -9.25
CA GLN A 186 0.33 -11.97 -7.97
C GLN A 186 1.39 -10.88 -8.01
N VAL A 187 1.63 -10.23 -6.87
CA VAL A 187 2.85 -9.44 -6.69
C VAL A 187 3.72 -10.16 -5.69
N LEU A 188 4.88 -10.61 -6.14
CA LEU A 188 5.87 -11.23 -5.28
C LEU A 188 6.88 -10.17 -4.85
N ALA A 189 7.18 -10.13 -3.55
CA ALA A 189 8.25 -9.30 -3.04
C ALA A 189 9.28 -10.14 -2.28
N LEU A 190 10.56 -9.97 -2.60
CA LEU A 190 11.65 -10.58 -1.85
C LEU A 190 12.44 -9.46 -1.16
N THR A 191 12.57 -9.53 0.16
CA THR A 191 13.32 -8.53 0.94
C THR A 191 14.40 -9.23 1.76
N TRP A 192 15.55 -8.59 1.89
CA TRP A 192 16.65 -9.12 2.69
C TRP A 192 17.58 -8.01 3.16
N GLN A 193 18.23 -8.24 4.30
CA GLN A 193 19.35 -7.47 4.81
C GLN A 193 20.41 -8.41 5.39
N GLN A 194 21.67 -8.05 5.27
CA GLN A 194 22.82 -8.80 5.77
C GLN A 194 22.64 -9.09 7.26
N GLY A 195 22.81 -10.37 7.62
CA GLY A 195 22.60 -10.86 8.98
C GLY A 195 21.16 -11.30 9.27
N GLU A 196 20.25 -11.19 8.30
CA GLU A 196 18.85 -11.57 8.45
C GLU A 196 18.44 -12.69 7.47
N GLN A 197 17.22 -13.17 7.67
CA GLN A 197 16.54 -14.12 6.79
C GLN A 197 16.06 -13.42 5.52
N ILE A 198 15.96 -14.17 4.43
CA ILE A 198 15.25 -13.73 3.23
C ILE A 198 13.75 -13.81 3.51
N ASN A 199 13.00 -12.76 3.21
CA ASN A 199 11.54 -12.76 3.37
C ASN A 199 10.87 -12.70 2.01
N LEU A 200 10.07 -13.72 1.67
CA LEU A 200 9.15 -13.69 0.53
C LEU A 200 7.78 -13.25 1.01
N TYR A 201 7.20 -12.29 0.30
CA TYR A 201 5.82 -11.86 0.47
C TYR A 201 5.05 -12.16 -0.81
N ILE A 202 3.83 -12.66 -0.65
CA ILE A 202 2.86 -12.86 -1.74
C ILE A 202 1.72 -11.88 -1.53
N ASP A 203 1.52 -11.02 -2.51
CA ASP A 203 0.56 -9.91 -2.46
C ASP A 203 0.73 -9.07 -1.19
N GLY A 204 1.95 -8.90 -0.69
CA GLY A 204 2.20 -8.11 0.52
C GLY A 204 2.01 -8.84 1.86
N VAL A 205 1.85 -10.17 1.88
CA VAL A 205 1.81 -10.98 3.12
C VAL A 205 2.99 -11.92 3.16
N LEU A 206 3.68 -11.98 4.30
CA LEU A 206 4.82 -12.88 4.52
C LEU A 206 4.40 -14.33 4.25
N ASN A 207 5.16 -15.03 3.40
CA ASN A 207 4.84 -16.37 2.94
C ASN A 207 6.11 -17.11 2.51
N GLU A 208 6.87 -17.59 3.49
CA GLU A 208 8.19 -18.20 3.31
C GLU A 208 8.42 -19.41 4.23
N SER A 209 9.60 -20.04 4.10
CA SER A 209 10.10 -21.15 4.94
C SER A 209 11.51 -20.92 5.49
N SER A 210 12.04 -19.72 5.36
CA SER A 210 13.34 -19.27 5.82
C SER A 210 13.53 -19.54 7.30
N VAL A 211 14.64 -20.17 7.65
CA VAL A 211 15.04 -20.36 9.06
C VAL A 211 16.47 -19.90 9.33
N ASN A 212 17.23 -19.54 8.29
CA ASN A 212 18.65 -19.18 8.38
C ASN A 212 18.92 -17.76 7.91
N THR A 213 19.91 -17.13 8.53
CA THR A 213 20.39 -15.79 8.17
C THR A 213 21.51 -15.88 7.14
N ILE A 214 21.53 -14.94 6.19
CA ILE A 214 22.64 -14.81 5.22
C ILE A 214 23.51 -13.62 5.61
N ASN A 215 24.78 -13.90 5.85
CA ASN A 215 25.72 -12.97 6.50
C ASN A 215 26.70 -12.31 5.54
N SER A 216 26.68 -12.67 4.26
CA SER A 216 27.56 -12.10 3.24
C SER A 216 26.79 -11.07 2.40
N PRO A 217 27.41 -9.97 1.97
CA PRO A 217 26.83 -9.09 0.96
C PRO A 217 26.57 -9.83 -0.35
N MET A 218 25.65 -9.34 -1.17
CA MET A 218 25.32 -9.88 -2.49
C MET A 218 26.57 -10.08 -3.35
N SER A 219 26.70 -11.23 -3.99
CA SER A 219 27.87 -11.61 -4.79
C SER A 219 27.49 -12.55 -5.93
N ASN A 220 28.36 -12.65 -6.93
CA ASN A 220 28.23 -13.56 -8.09
C ASN A 220 26.99 -13.32 -8.96
N VAL A 221 26.30 -12.19 -8.80
CA VAL A 221 25.27 -11.77 -9.76
C VAL A 221 25.96 -11.48 -11.08
N GLN A 222 25.48 -12.09 -12.16
CA GLN A 222 26.06 -11.97 -13.50
C GLN A 222 25.23 -11.05 -14.40
N LYS A 223 23.91 -11.09 -14.23
CA LYS A 223 22.92 -10.34 -14.99
C LYS A 223 21.60 -10.32 -14.22
N ILE A 224 20.58 -9.70 -14.78
CA ILE A 224 19.18 -10.02 -14.47
C ILE A 224 18.57 -10.58 -15.74
N ILE A 225 17.85 -11.69 -15.62
CA ILE A 225 16.97 -12.27 -16.64
C ILE A 225 15.53 -12.14 -16.17
N ILE A 226 14.66 -11.64 -17.04
CA ILE A 226 13.20 -11.62 -16.85
C ILE A 226 12.57 -12.56 -17.87
N GLY A 227 11.76 -13.51 -17.39
CA GLY A 227 11.09 -14.53 -18.21
C GLY A 227 11.73 -15.93 -18.19
N LYS A 228 12.78 -16.13 -17.39
CA LYS A 228 13.36 -17.45 -17.08
C LYS A 228 13.78 -17.49 -15.62
N GLY A 229 13.86 -18.69 -15.07
CA GLY A 229 14.61 -18.96 -13.84
C GLY A 229 15.51 -20.18 -13.98
N PRO A 230 16.09 -20.65 -12.86
CA PRO A 230 17.21 -21.58 -12.91
C PRO A 230 16.90 -22.93 -13.56
N LYS A 231 15.65 -23.40 -13.47
CA LYS A 231 15.24 -24.69 -14.07
C LYS A 231 14.98 -24.60 -15.58
N ASP A 232 15.02 -23.41 -16.18
CA ASP A 232 14.71 -23.16 -17.58
C ASP A 232 15.93 -23.27 -18.51
N THR A 233 16.73 -24.32 -18.33
CA THR A 233 18.01 -24.57 -19.03
C THR A 233 17.85 -24.85 -20.53
N GLY A 234 16.65 -25.24 -20.97
CA GLY A 234 16.33 -25.49 -22.38
C GLY A 234 16.10 -24.20 -23.17
N GLY A 235 16.40 -24.21 -24.47
CA GLY A 235 16.17 -23.07 -25.36
C GLY A 235 14.72 -22.60 -25.45
N SER A 236 13.77 -23.53 -25.33
CA SER A 236 12.32 -23.28 -25.29
C SER A 236 11.73 -23.32 -23.87
N ALA A 237 12.54 -23.50 -22.84
CA ALA A 237 12.09 -23.46 -21.45
C ALA A 237 12.06 -21.99 -20.97
N GLY A 238 11.16 -21.66 -20.06
CA GLY A 238 10.97 -20.31 -19.54
C GLY A 238 9.56 -20.10 -19.01
N TRP A 239 9.29 -18.88 -18.56
CA TRP A 239 7.99 -18.44 -18.08
C TRP A 239 6.93 -18.49 -19.19
N ASP A 240 5.80 -19.10 -18.89
CA ASP A 240 4.58 -19.02 -19.68
C ASP A 240 3.55 -18.15 -18.94
N GLY A 241 3.47 -16.87 -19.33
CA GLY A 241 2.56 -15.94 -18.69
C GLY A 241 2.97 -14.48 -18.84
N ARG A 242 2.35 -13.62 -18.04
CA ARG A 242 2.55 -12.18 -18.07
C ARG A 242 3.45 -11.73 -16.93
N ILE A 243 4.34 -10.79 -17.22
CA ILE A 243 5.12 -10.05 -16.23
C ILE A 243 4.79 -8.57 -16.41
N GLY A 244 4.41 -7.94 -15.29
CA GLY A 244 4.04 -6.53 -15.21
C GLY A 244 5.18 -5.71 -14.65
N THR A 245 4.88 -4.85 -13.67
CA THR A 245 5.90 -3.99 -13.05
C THR A 245 6.97 -4.81 -12.31
N VAL A 246 8.23 -4.44 -12.49
CA VAL A 246 9.40 -4.94 -11.73
C VAL A 246 10.12 -3.76 -11.09
N ILE A 247 10.35 -3.80 -9.78
CA ILE A 247 11.08 -2.75 -9.07
C ILE A 247 12.12 -3.37 -8.14
N PHE A 248 13.34 -2.83 -8.15
CA PHE A 248 14.45 -3.27 -7.31
C PHE A 248 14.99 -2.09 -6.50
N TYR A 249 15.00 -2.22 -5.18
CA TYR A 249 15.52 -1.26 -4.21
C TYR A 249 16.84 -1.73 -3.60
N ASN A 250 17.73 -0.80 -3.28
CA ASN A 250 18.96 -1.06 -2.53
C ASN A 250 18.75 -1.00 -1.00
N TYR A 251 17.53 -1.25 -0.53
CA TYR A 251 17.14 -1.15 0.87
C TYR A 251 16.07 -2.19 1.22
N LYS A 252 16.06 -2.67 2.47
CA LYS A 252 15.05 -3.60 2.97
C LYS A 252 13.78 -2.85 3.40
N MET A 253 12.68 -3.07 2.71
CA MET A 253 11.38 -2.50 3.05
C MET A 253 10.79 -3.17 4.30
N SER A 254 10.09 -2.41 5.13
CA SER A 254 9.28 -2.98 6.22
C SER A 254 8.11 -3.79 5.67
N GLU A 255 7.58 -4.74 6.44
CA GLU A 255 6.40 -5.53 6.07
C GLU A 255 5.22 -4.64 5.64
N ASP A 256 4.98 -3.55 6.37
CA ASP A 256 3.92 -2.59 6.05
C ASP A 256 4.12 -1.91 4.70
N THR A 257 5.36 -1.47 4.43
CA THR A 257 5.73 -0.86 3.15
C THR A 257 5.59 -1.87 2.02
N VAL A 258 5.97 -3.12 2.24
CA VAL A 258 5.76 -4.23 1.30
C VAL A 258 4.28 -4.40 1.00
N SER A 259 3.41 -4.43 2.02
CA SER A 259 1.96 -4.53 1.80
C SER A 259 1.39 -3.36 1.00
N ILE A 260 1.89 -2.13 1.21
CA ILE A 260 1.41 -0.95 0.49
C ILE A 260 1.83 -1.02 -0.98
N ILE A 261 3.12 -1.26 -1.26
CA ILE A 261 3.66 -1.30 -2.61
C ILE A 261 3.04 -2.46 -3.40
N SER A 262 2.99 -3.67 -2.83
CA SER A 262 2.36 -4.82 -3.48
C SER A 262 0.88 -4.55 -3.79
N GLY A 263 0.18 -3.86 -2.89
CA GLY A 263 -1.21 -3.51 -3.10
C GLY A 263 -1.44 -2.47 -4.19
N ASP A 264 -0.56 -1.47 -4.30
CA ASP A 264 -0.63 -0.46 -5.36
C ASP A 264 -0.38 -1.10 -6.73
N ILE A 265 0.67 -1.92 -6.85
CA ILE A 265 1.01 -2.65 -8.09
C ILE A 265 -0.14 -3.55 -8.52
N LYS A 266 -0.71 -4.33 -7.60
CA LYS A 266 -1.77 -5.31 -7.92
C LYS A 266 -3.14 -4.68 -8.19
N SER A 267 -3.35 -3.43 -7.78
CA SER A 267 -4.67 -2.84 -7.63
C SER A 267 -5.53 -2.89 -8.91
N ILE A 268 -6.81 -3.14 -8.70
CA ILE A 268 -7.88 -2.83 -9.65
C ILE A 268 -8.15 -1.33 -9.51
N GLN A 269 -8.00 -0.60 -10.60
CA GLN A 269 -8.02 0.86 -10.57
C GLN A 269 -9.29 1.42 -11.19
N SER A 270 -9.79 2.51 -10.61
CA SER A 270 -10.89 3.24 -11.24
C SER A 270 -10.42 3.88 -12.55
N VAL A 271 -11.14 3.66 -13.65
CA VAL A 271 -10.88 4.29 -14.96
C VAL A 271 -11.78 5.49 -15.24
N GLN A 272 -12.82 5.67 -14.43
CA GLN A 272 -13.72 6.82 -14.45
C GLN A 272 -14.48 6.94 -13.12
N SER A 273 -15.09 8.10 -12.87
CA SER A 273 -16.07 8.25 -11.79
C SER A 273 -17.30 7.36 -12.01
N GLY A 274 -17.85 6.79 -10.93
CA GLY A 274 -19.04 5.96 -11.03
C GLY A 274 -19.39 5.19 -9.76
N ASN A 275 -20.34 4.26 -9.89
CA ASN A 275 -20.77 3.40 -8.80
C ASN A 275 -19.79 2.23 -8.62
N TRP A 276 -19.54 1.84 -7.37
CA TRP A 276 -18.65 0.73 -7.04
C TRP A 276 -19.02 -0.57 -7.77
N ASN A 277 -20.31 -0.92 -7.83
CA ASN A 277 -20.75 -2.17 -8.44
C ASN A 277 -20.87 -2.14 -9.97
N ASN A 278 -20.47 -1.05 -10.63
CA ASN A 278 -20.48 -0.94 -12.08
C ASN A 278 -19.12 -1.38 -12.64
N SER A 279 -19.12 -2.41 -13.50
CA SER A 279 -17.88 -2.96 -14.06
C SER A 279 -17.10 -1.94 -14.89
N SER A 280 -17.77 -0.96 -15.52
CA SER A 280 -17.11 0.08 -16.31
C SER A 280 -16.44 1.16 -15.46
N THR A 281 -16.60 1.15 -14.14
CA THR A 281 -15.84 2.02 -13.24
C THR A 281 -14.39 1.54 -13.10
N TRP A 282 -14.12 0.27 -13.34
CA TRP A 282 -12.84 -0.38 -13.02
C TRP A 282 -12.12 -0.88 -14.28
N ASP A 283 -10.79 -0.81 -14.27
CA ASP A 283 -9.93 -1.26 -15.37
C ASP A 283 -10.13 -2.73 -15.73
N CYS A 284 -10.35 -3.60 -14.75
CA CYS A 284 -10.61 -5.02 -14.96
C CYS A 284 -11.92 -5.32 -15.72
N ASN A 285 -12.77 -4.31 -15.98
CA ASN A 285 -14.14 -4.49 -16.45
C ASN A 285 -14.90 -5.51 -15.58
N CYS A 286 -14.69 -5.41 -14.27
CA CYS A 286 -15.22 -6.28 -13.23
C CYS A 286 -15.59 -5.42 -12.01
N THR A 287 -16.26 -6.02 -11.02
CA THR A 287 -16.55 -5.34 -9.75
C THR A 287 -15.60 -5.85 -8.68
N PRO A 288 -14.80 -5.00 -8.01
CA PRO A 288 -13.90 -5.42 -6.96
C PRO A 288 -14.62 -6.15 -5.83
N GLY A 289 -14.06 -7.28 -5.43
CA GLY A 289 -14.54 -8.17 -4.39
C GLY A 289 -13.55 -8.33 -3.24
N ALA A 290 -13.83 -9.33 -2.40
CA ALA A 290 -13.25 -9.46 -1.06
C ALA A 290 -11.76 -9.79 -0.99
N ASN A 291 -11.15 -10.16 -2.13
CA ASN A 291 -9.74 -10.46 -2.26
C ASN A 291 -9.00 -9.41 -3.09
N ASP A 292 -9.72 -8.46 -3.67
CA ASP A 292 -9.15 -7.50 -4.60
C ASP A 292 -8.53 -6.32 -3.87
N PHE A 293 -7.44 -5.87 -4.44
CA PHE A 293 -6.83 -4.61 -4.07
C PHE A 293 -7.46 -3.50 -4.91
N VAL A 294 -7.79 -2.38 -4.30
CA VAL A 294 -8.56 -1.34 -4.99
C VAL A 294 -7.87 0.01 -4.89
N LYS A 295 -7.79 0.70 -6.04
CA LYS A 295 -7.27 2.06 -6.13
C LYS A 295 -8.28 2.99 -6.79
N ILE A 296 -8.56 4.09 -6.12
CA ILE A 296 -9.34 5.20 -6.65
C ILE A 296 -8.35 6.26 -7.14
N ASN A 297 -8.33 6.45 -8.45
CA ASN A 297 -7.38 7.33 -9.13
C ASN A 297 -7.74 8.80 -8.93
N ASN A 298 -6.73 9.65 -9.15
CA ASN A 298 -6.85 11.11 -9.07
C ASN A 298 -8.04 11.63 -9.90
N LEU A 299 -8.79 12.58 -9.34
CA LEU A 299 -10.02 13.18 -9.90
C LEU A 299 -11.22 12.25 -10.06
N HIS A 300 -11.10 10.96 -9.78
CA HIS A 300 -12.24 10.05 -9.84
C HIS A 300 -13.04 10.07 -8.55
N THR A 301 -14.36 10.00 -8.67
CA THR A 301 -15.28 9.76 -7.56
C THR A 301 -15.93 8.40 -7.71
N VAL A 302 -15.63 7.49 -6.78
CA VAL A 302 -16.28 6.18 -6.69
C VAL A 302 -17.29 6.20 -5.55
N THR A 303 -18.55 5.87 -5.84
CA THR A 303 -19.65 5.87 -4.87
C THR A 303 -20.09 4.45 -4.53
N LEU A 304 -20.15 4.11 -3.24
CA LEU A 304 -20.72 2.85 -2.80
C LEU A 304 -22.24 2.85 -2.96
N ASN A 305 -22.73 1.89 -3.73
CA ASN A 305 -24.15 1.60 -3.90
C ASN A 305 -24.51 0.16 -3.47
N ASN A 306 -23.57 -0.53 -2.82
CA ASN A 306 -23.68 -1.83 -2.18
C ASN A 306 -22.82 -1.86 -0.90
N ASN A 307 -22.66 -3.02 -0.27
CA ASN A 307 -21.87 -3.21 0.95
C ASN A 307 -20.63 -4.09 0.67
N PRO A 308 -19.59 -3.56 0.01
CA PRO A 308 -18.46 -4.36 -0.42
C PRO A 308 -17.57 -4.81 0.75
N THR A 309 -16.89 -5.94 0.51
CA THR A 309 -15.68 -6.32 1.24
C THR A 309 -14.54 -6.27 0.25
N VAL A 310 -13.38 -5.79 0.68
CA VAL A 310 -12.15 -5.71 -0.12
C VAL A 310 -10.93 -6.11 0.70
N SER A 311 -9.83 -6.43 0.01
CA SER A 311 -8.53 -6.59 0.69
C SER A 311 -8.07 -5.24 1.22
N ASN A 312 -7.77 -4.28 0.35
CA ASN A 312 -7.31 -2.94 0.74
C ASN A 312 -8.05 -1.85 -0.04
N ILE A 313 -7.80 -0.60 0.34
CA ILE A 313 -8.17 0.57 -0.47
C ILE A 313 -7.00 1.55 -0.50
N ILE A 314 -6.72 2.08 -1.68
CA ILE A 314 -5.86 3.23 -1.92
C ILE A 314 -6.71 4.32 -2.55
N ILE A 315 -6.66 5.53 -2.00
CA ILE A 315 -7.29 6.73 -2.57
C ILE A 315 -6.16 7.69 -2.90
N ASP A 316 -5.93 7.92 -4.19
CA ASP A 316 -4.92 8.86 -4.64
C ASP A 316 -5.31 10.31 -4.34
N ASN A 317 -4.34 11.22 -4.47
CA ASN A 317 -4.57 12.66 -4.33
C ASN A 317 -5.76 13.10 -5.20
N ASN A 318 -6.69 13.85 -4.61
CA ASN A 318 -7.95 14.29 -5.24
C ASN A 318 -8.89 13.18 -5.73
N GLY A 319 -8.61 11.90 -5.46
CA GLY A 319 -9.58 10.82 -5.58
C GLY A 319 -10.62 10.92 -4.46
N VAL A 320 -11.85 10.48 -4.73
CA VAL A 320 -12.95 10.54 -3.76
C VAL A 320 -13.61 9.16 -3.62
N LEU A 321 -13.61 8.65 -2.39
CA LEU A 321 -14.44 7.52 -2.00
C LEU A 321 -15.69 8.04 -1.28
N ASN A 322 -16.83 8.02 -1.97
CA ASN A 322 -18.12 8.34 -1.36
C ASN A 322 -18.76 7.05 -0.84
N LEU A 323 -18.92 6.93 0.48
CA LEU A 323 -19.48 5.72 1.09
C LEU A 323 -20.99 5.56 0.85
N GLY A 324 -21.65 6.51 0.18
CA GLY A 324 -23.09 6.49 -0.02
C GLY A 324 -23.86 6.55 1.30
N SER A 325 -25.18 6.34 1.26
CA SER A 325 -26.01 6.36 2.47
C SER A 325 -26.32 4.95 2.98
N ASN A 326 -26.20 4.76 4.29
CA ASN A 326 -26.45 3.53 5.03
C ASN A 326 -25.76 2.30 4.40
N ARG A 327 -24.47 2.44 4.12
CA ARG A 327 -23.62 1.37 3.59
C ARG A 327 -22.67 0.83 4.64
N THR A 328 -22.11 -0.34 4.33
CA THR A 328 -21.02 -0.92 5.10
C THR A 328 -19.89 -1.32 4.17
N LEU A 329 -18.72 -0.72 4.39
CA LEU A 329 -17.48 -1.09 3.76
C LEU A 329 -16.65 -1.95 4.71
N ARG A 330 -16.17 -3.11 4.25
CA ARG A 330 -15.30 -4.00 5.03
C ARG A 330 -13.92 -4.08 4.40
N ILE A 331 -12.88 -3.84 5.18
CA ILE A 331 -11.48 -3.85 4.74
C ILE A 331 -10.74 -4.94 5.52
N ARG A 332 -10.04 -5.83 4.81
CA ARG A 332 -9.29 -6.97 5.41
C ARG A 332 -7.79 -6.68 5.58
N ARG A 333 -7.29 -5.61 4.98
CA ARG A 333 -5.90 -5.14 5.02
C ARG A 333 -5.89 -3.62 5.22
N ASN A 334 -5.02 -2.89 4.53
CA ASN A 334 -4.77 -1.47 4.84
C ASN A 334 -5.73 -0.52 4.10
N LEU A 335 -5.92 0.67 4.66
CA LEU A 335 -6.54 1.82 4.02
C LEU A 335 -5.48 2.92 3.86
N ASN A 336 -5.15 3.30 2.62
CA ASN A 336 -4.28 4.42 2.30
C ASN A 336 -5.10 5.56 1.71
N ASN A 337 -5.29 6.63 2.47
CA ASN A 337 -6.08 7.78 2.05
C ASN A 337 -5.18 9.01 1.82
N LYS A 338 -4.99 9.39 0.57
CA LYS A 338 -4.39 10.68 0.16
C LYS A 338 -5.42 11.64 -0.45
N GLY A 339 -6.64 11.16 -0.65
CA GLY A 339 -7.74 11.91 -1.25
C GLY A 339 -8.77 12.29 -0.20
N THR A 340 -10.04 12.06 -0.53
CA THR A 340 -11.18 12.39 0.34
C THR A 340 -12.08 11.19 0.51
N ILE A 341 -12.48 10.91 1.76
CA ILE A 341 -13.58 10.00 2.06
C ILE A 341 -14.81 10.86 2.39
N VAL A 342 -15.93 10.59 1.73
CA VAL A 342 -17.23 11.19 2.08
C VAL A 342 -18.02 10.12 2.83
N PRO A 343 -18.07 10.18 4.18
CA PRO A 343 -18.59 9.06 4.97
C PRO A 343 -20.12 8.97 4.98
N ASN A 344 -20.82 10.09 4.82
CA ASN A 344 -22.28 10.23 5.03
C ASN A 344 -22.71 9.59 6.36
N ASP A 345 -23.65 8.64 6.35
CA ASP A 345 -24.14 7.86 7.49
C ASP A 345 -23.71 6.37 7.41
N SER A 346 -22.57 6.10 6.75
CA SER A 346 -22.09 4.74 6.48
C SER A 346 -21.02 4.27 7.46
N ARG A 347 -20.84 2.94 7.52
CA ARG A 347 -19.89 2.25 8.41
C ARG A 347 -18.69 1.71 7.67
N VAL A 348 -17.51 1.88 8.26
CA VAL A 348 -16.27 1.19 7.86
C VAL A 348 -15.88 0.17 8.92
N ILE A 349 -15.53 -1.04 8.50
CA ILE A 349 -15.12 -2.14 9.39
C ILE A 349 -13.75 -2.65 8.97
N PHE A 350 -12.79 -2.60 9.90
CA PHE A 350 -11.51 -3.29 9.79
C PHE A 350 -11.64 -4.69 10.38
N GLN A 351 -11.47 -5.73 9.55
CA GLN A 351 -11.72 -7.13 9.90
C GLN A 351 -10.68 -8.10 9.29
N GLY A 352 -9.43 -7.66 9.27
CA GLY A 352 -8.28 -8.46 8.83
C GLY A 352 -7.87 -9.53 9.83
N THR A 353 -6.81 -10.26 9.49
CA THR A 353 -6.17 -11.28 10.35
C THR A 353 -4.72 -10.93 10.72
N THR A 354 -4.14 -9.93 10.06
CA THR A 354 -2.85 -9.31 10.38
C THR A 354 -3.10 -7.90 10.85
N LYS A 355 -2.11 -7.24 11.48
CA LYS A 355 -2.24 -5.82 11.85
C LYS A 355 -2.62 -5.01 10.60
N GLN A 356 -3.59 -4.10 10.75
CA GLN A 356 -4.04 -3.25 9.64
C GLN A 356 -3.62 -1.80 9.89
N LEU A 357 -3.30 -1.09 8.83
CA LEU A 357 -2.95 0.32 8.87
C LEU A 357 -4.06 1.20 8.28
N ILE A 358 -4.30 2.33 8.94
CA ILE A 358 -4.96 3.50 8.36
C ILE A 358 -3.88 4.55 8.13
N ASN A 359 -3.50 4.77 6.88
CA ASN A 359 -2.37 5.61 6.51
C ASN A 359 -2.69 6.56 5.35
N GLY A 360 -1.69 7.30 4.90
CA GLY A 360 -1.80 8.30 3.84
C GLY A 360 -1.84 9.73 4.37
N GLY A 361 -1.56 10.68 3.48
CA GLY A 361 -1.42 12.10 3.84
C GLY A 361 -2.75 12.86 3.99
N GLY A 362 -3.88 12.27 3.59
CA GLY A 362 -5.19 12.89 3.68
C GLY A 362 -5.86 12.65 5.03
N THR A 363 -6.56 13.66 5.56
CA THR A 363 -7.48 13.48 6.68
C THR A 363 -8.50 12.40 6.36
N THR A 364 -8.73 11.48 7.29
CA THR A 364 -9.63 10.34 7.09
C THR A 364 -10.89 10.53 7.91
N ASP A 365 -12.00 10.81 7.24
CA ASP A 365 -13.31 11.03 7.86
C ASP A 365 -14.13 9.74 7.88
N PHE A 366 -14.61 9.36 9.07
CA PHE A 366 -15.54 8.27 9.29
C PHE A 366 -16.83 8.78 9.94
N PHE A 367 -17.95 8.13 9.60
CA PHE A 367 -19.18 8.27 10.38
C PHE A 367 -19.21 7.20 11.47
N ASP A 368 -19.42 5.95 11.10
CA ASP A 368 -19.23 4.80 12.00
C ASP A 368 -17.94 4.05 11.67
N LEU A 369 -17.15 3.73 12.69
CA LEU A 369 -15.92 2.93 12.58
C LEU A 369 -16.00 1.71 13.49
N THR A 370 -15.77 0.52 12.94
CA THR A 370 -15.67 -0.72 13.71
C THR A 370 -14.27 -1.31 13.59
N ILE A 371 -13.66 -1.61 14.73
CA ILE A 371 -12.40 -2.35 14.82
C ILE A 371 -12.73 -3.77 15.27
N ASN A 372 -12.50 -4.73 14.37
CA ASN A 372 -12.78 -6.14 14.58
C ASN A 372 -11.62 -7.00 14.07
N ASN A 373 -10.42 -6.73 14.59
CA ASN A 373 -9.19 -7.39 14.19
C ASN A 373 -8.31 -7.63 15.41
N ALA A 374 -8.19 -8.89 15.83
CA ALA A 374 -7.41 -9.28 17.00
C ALA A 374 -5.93 -8.86 16.94
N ALA A 375 -5.36 -8.68 15.74
CA ALA A 375 -3.99 -8.21 15.55
C ALA A 375 -3.84 -6.68 15.69
N GLY A 376 -4.95 -5.94 15.81
CA GLY A 376 -4.99 -4.50 15.98
C GLY A 376 -5.11 -3.70 14.68
N VAL A 377 -5.41 -2.41 14.84
CA VAL A 377 -5.45 -1.41 13.77
C VAL A 377 -4.68 -0.19 14.24
N GLU A 378 -3.74 0.28 13.44
CA GLU A 378 -2.87 1.41 13.76
C GLU A 378 -3.08 2.57 12.79
N VAL A 379 -3.07 3.79 13.32
CA VAL A 379 -3.07 5.03 12.54
C VAL A 379 -1.63 5.45 12.26
N ASP A 380 -1.17 5.22 11.04
CA ASP A 380 0.15 5.66 10.54
C ASP A 380 -0.04 6.67 9.40
N GLY A 381 -0.79 7.74 9.68
CA GLY A 381 -1.16 8.73 8.69
C GLY A 381 -1.55 10.08 9.29
N SER A 382 -2.39 10.81 8.56
CA SER A 382 -3.01 12.05 9.02
C SER A 382 -4.16 11.81 10.02
N GLN A 383 -4.74 12.90 10.53
CA GLN A 383 -5.83 12.88 11.51
C GLN A 383 -7.04 12.03 11.05
N ILE A 384 -7.65 11.33 11.99
CA ILE A 384 -8.94 10.63 11.85
C ILE A 384 -10.03 11.50 12.47
N ASN A 385 -11.08 11.83 11.73
CA ASN A 385 -12.28 12.45 12.29
C ASN A 385 -13.42 11.44 12.33
N LEU A 386 -14.02 11.25 13.49
CA LEU A 386 -15.20 10.41 13.66
C LEU A 386 -16.40 11.27 14.05
N THR A 387 -17.54 11.07 13.39
CA THR A 387 -18.78 11.82 13.66
C THR A 387 -19.90 10.98 14.26
N GLY A 388 -19.85 9.66 14.10
CA GLY A 388 -20.82 8.69 14.63
C GLY A 388 -20.22 7.85 15.77
N THR A 389 -20.29 6.52 15.64
CA THR A 389 -19.89 5.59 16.70
C THR A 389 -18.58 4.87 16.39
N LEU A 390 -17.67 4.83 17.37
CA LEU A 390 -16.54 3.92 17.40
C LEU A 390 -16.95 2.62 18.10
N ASP A 391 -16.90 1.49 17.41
CA ASP A 391 -17.26 0.16 17.92
C ASP A 391 -16.01 -0.74 17.97
N LEU A 392 -15.57 -1.12 19.17
CA LEU A 392 -14.32 -1.86 19.41
C LEU A 392 -14.66 -3.29 19.82
N ARG A 393 -14.56 -4.23 18.87
CA ARG A 393 -14.99 -5.63 19.05
C ARG A 393 -13.86 -6.60 19.31
N SER A 394 -12.68 -6.34 18.75
CA SER A 394 -11.49 -7.18 18.96
C SER A 394 -10.24 -6.43 18.53
N GLY A 395 -9.18 -6.57 19.34
CA GLY A 395 -7.88 -5.93 19.15
C GLY A 395 -7.86 -4.45 19.52
N CYS A 396 -6.65 -3.90 19.53
CA CYS A 396 -6.44 -2.50 19.91
C CYS A 396 -6.55 -1.57 18.71
N PHE A 397 -7.17 -0.42 18.91
CA PHE A 397 -7.06 0.72 18.02
C PHE A 397 -5.94 1.64 18.52
N GLU A 398 -4.83 1.67 17.79
CA GLU A 398 -3.65 2.48 18.10
C GLU A 398 -3.80 3.80 17.36
N THR A 399 -4.19 4.85 18.08
CA THR A 399 -4.63 6.12 17.49
C THR A 399 -3.48 7.02 17.06
N ASP A 400 -2.27 6.76 17.55
CA ASP A 400 -1.10 7.63 17.41
C ASP A 400 -1.45 9.11 17.69
N ASP A 401 -2.27 9.32 18.71
CA ASP A 401 -2.77 10.62 19.17
C ASP A 401 -3.60 11.41 18.12
N LYS A 402 -4.04 10.76 17.04
CA LYS A 402 -4.66 11.38 15.86
C LYS A 402 -6.17 11.18 15.76
N LEU A 403 -6.82 10.58 16.75
CA LEU A 403 -8.27 10.37 16.74
C LEU A 403 -9.00 11.59 17.30
N LEU A 404 -9.82 12.23 16.46
CA LEU A 404 -10.78 13.28 16.84
C LEU A 404 -12.21 12.74 16.83
N LEU A 405 -12.85 12.70 17.99
CA LEU A 405 -14.30 12.49 18.11
C LEU A 405 -15.00 13.84 17.99
N VAL A 406 -15.66 14.05 16.85
CA VAL A 406 -16.28 15.33 16.48
C VAL A 406 -17.59 15.53 17.21
N SER A 407 -17.81 16.75 17.69
CA SER A 407 -19.08 17.19 18.23
C SER A 407 -19.43 18.55 17.63
N ASN A 408 -20.62 18.65 17.04
CA ASN A 408 -21.14 19.87 16.41
C ASN A 408 -22.68 19.91 16.52
N ALA A 409 -23.32 20.90 15.91
CA ALA A 409 -24.77 21.06 15.96
C ALA A 409 -25.55 19.87 15.39
N SER A 410 -24.93 19.04 14.54
CA SER A 410 -25.57 17.86 13.95
C SER A 410 -25.46 16.61 14.82
N GLY A 411 -24.58 16.58 15.83
CA GLY A 411 -24.39 15.40 16.67
C GLY A 411 -23.07 15.39 17.42
N THR A 412 -22.91 14.38 18.28
CA THR A 412 -21.70 14.12 19.06
C THR A 412 -21.27 12.68 18.82
N ALA A 413 -20.03 12.49 18.38
CA ALA A 413 -19.42 11.18 18.25
C ALA A 413 -19.27 10.51 19.63
N ARG A 414 -19.30 9.17 19.64
CA ARG A 414 -19.22 8.38 20.87
C ARG A 414 -18.41 7.12 20.67
N ILE A 415 -17.95 6.55 21.78
CA ILE A 415 -17.35 5.23 21.83
C ILE A 415 -18.41 4.27 22.37
N SER A 416 -18.65 3.17 21.68
CA SER A 416 -19.52 2.09 22.14
C SER A 416 -18.87 1.36 23.33
N GLU A 417 -19.57 0.37 23.89
CA GLU A 417 -18.94 -0.58 24.81
C GLU A 417 -17.66 -1.17 24.18
N ILE A 418 -16.59 -1.18 24.96
CA ILE A 418 -15.30 -1.75 24.55
C ILE A 418 -15.33 -3.23 24.94
N ASP A 419 -15.25 -4.12 23.95
CA ASP A 419 -15.16 -5.56 24.20
C ASP A 419 -13.93 -5.88 25.08
N PRO A 420 -13.99 -6.85 26.01
CA PRO A 420 -12.84 -7.23 26.85
C PRO A 420 -11.58 -7.63 26.07
N SER A 421 -11.71 -8.02 24.80
CA SER A 421 -10.60 -8.34 23.89
C SER A 421 -10.12 -7.15 23.04
N ALA A 422 -10.67 -5.95 23.26
CA ALA A 422 -10.36 -4.74 22.53
C ALA A 422 -9.78 -3.65 23.43
N CYS A 423 -9.07 -2.69 22.83
CA CYS A 423 -8.52 -1.55 23.56
C CYS A 423 -8.35 -0.32 22.68
N ILE A 424 -8.09 0.84 23.29
CA ILE A 424 -7.58 2.03 22.60
C ILE A 424 -6.18 2.30 23.19
N THR A 425 -5.20 2.57 22.33
CA THR A 425 -3.88 3.05 22.76
C THR A 425 -3.57 4.36 22.05
N GLY A 426 -2.86 5.26 22.73
CA GLY A 426 -2.72 6.65 22.30
C GLY A 426 -3.84 7.55 22.83
N ASN A 427 -3.60 8.84 22.74
CA ASN A 427 -4.52 9.89 23.13
C ASN A 427 -5.67 9.98 22.13
N ILE A 428 -6.81 10.47 22.63
CA ILE A 428 -7.97 10.83 21.81
C ILE A 428 -8.33 12.27 22.12
N THR A 429 -8.79 13.02 21.12
CA THR A 429 -9.45 14.31 21.35
C THR A 429 -10.95 14.09 21.25
N MET A 430 -11.69 14.32 22.35
CA MET A 430 -13.14 14.27 22.35
C MET A 430 -13.73 15.67 22.44
N GLN A 431 -14.49 16.08 21.42
CA GLN A 431 -15.18 17.36 21.43
C GLN A 431 -16.53 17.28 22.17
N ARG A 432 -16.92 18.40 22.77
CA ARG A 432 -18.28 18.63 23.24
C ARG A 432 -18.79 19.95 22.69
N TYR A 433 -19.75 19.89 21.78
CA TYR A 433 -20.44 21.05 21.27
C TYR A 433 -21.48 21.54 22.29
N ILE A 434 -21.50 22.85 22.50
CA ILE A 434 -22.49 23.54 23.32
C ILE A 434 -23.00 24.70 22.47
N ASP A 435 -24.28 24.68 22.12
CA ASP A 435 -24.94 25.75 21.38
C ASP A 435 -24.83 27.10 22.09
N ALA A 436 -24.86 28.18 21.30
CA ALA A 436 -25.06 29.52 21.82
C ALA A 436 -26.37 29.55 22.62
N GLY A 437 -26.30 29.94 23.88
CA GLY A 437 -27.44 29.93 24.78
C GLY A 437 -27.23 30.80 26.00
N ALA A 438 -28.24 30.83 26.88
CA ALA A 438 -28.16 31.59 28.11
C ALA A 438 -26.97 31.13 28.97
N THR A 439 -26.29 32.09 29.59
CA THR A 439 -25.28 31.83 30.62
C THR A 439 -25.94 31.13 31.80
N ASN A 440 -25.76 29.81 31.90
CA ASN A 440 -26.38 28.96 32.91
C ASN A 440 -25.51 27.73 33.19
N TRP A 441 -25.85 26.99 34.24
CA TRP A 441 -25.18 25.76 34.64
C TRP A 441 -25.27 24.66 33.57
N ARG A 442 -24.18 23.92 33.40
CA ARG A 442 -24.09 22.78 32.48
C ARG A 442 -23.57 21.56 33.22
N PHE A 443 -24.10 20.39 32.88
CA PHE A 443 -23.54 19.12 33.34
C PHE A 443 -22.44 18.70 32.37
N LEU A 444 -21.24 18.53 32.90
CA LEU A 444 -20.08 18.03 32.19
C LEU A 444 -19.50 16.86 32.98
N THR A 445 -18.94 15.89 32.26
CA THR A 445 -18.20 14.78 32.84
C THR A 445 -17.04 14.43 31.91
N SER A 446 -15.99 13.85 32.47
CA SER A 446 -14.89 13.31 31.67
C SER A 446 -15.34 11.99 31.03
N PRO A 447 -15.00 11.72 29.75
CA PRO A 447 -15.26 10.43 29.13
C PRO A 447 -14.30 9.32 29.58
N VAL A 448 -13.30 9.64 30.41
CA VAL A 448 -12.32 8.68 30.93
C VAL A 448 -12.37 8.62 32.46
N SER A 449 -12.05 7.45 33.01
CA SER A 449 -12.00 7.23 34.46
C SER A 449 -10.74 7.82 35.09
N GLY A 450 -10.78 8.09 36.40
CA GLY A 450 -9.62 8.59 37.15
C GLY A 450 -9.35 10.09 37.00
N VAL A 451 -10.27 10.84 36.37
CA VAL A 451 -10.20 12.30 36.28
C VAL A 451 -10.69 12.94 37.56
N THR A 452 -9.95 13.94 38.00
CA THR A 452 -10.17 14.71 39.22
C THR A 452 -10.71 16.10 38.89
N LEU A 453 -11.19 16.80 39.91
CA LEU A 453 -11.57 18.22 39.80
C LEU A 453 -10.36 19.10 39.43
N ALA A 454 -9.13 18.66 39.76
CA ALA A 454 -7.92 19.40 39.43
C ALA A 454 -7.64 19.41 37.92
N ASP A 455 -7.97 18.33 37.20
CA ASP A 455 -7.82 18.26 35.74
C ASP A 455 -8.72 19.28 35.05
N TRP A 456 -9.95 19.49 35.54
CA TRP A 456 -10.81 20.57 35.05
C TRP A 456 -10.25 21.97 35.33
N ASN A 457 -9.54 22.16 36.44
CA ASN A 457 -8.93 23.44 36.79
C ASN A 457 -7.69 23.75 35.92
N ASP A 458 -7.05 22.76 35.32
CA ASP A 458 -5.96 22.98 34.36
C ASP A 458 -6.49 23.54 33.03
N ASP A 459 -7.64 23.03 32.57
CA ASP A 459 -8.24 23.41 31.29
C ASP A 459 -9.21 24.61 31.35
N PHE A 460 -9.82 24.85 32.51
CA PHE A 460 -10.76 25.95 32.72
C PHE A 460 -10.33 26.82 33.89
N ILE A 461 -10.48 28.14 33.73
CA ILE A 461 -10.40 29.05 34.88
C ILE A 461 -11.56 28.74 35.82
N THR A 462 -11.26 28.29 37.04
CA THR A 462 -12.30 28.03 38.05
C THR A 462 -12.23 29.00 39.24
N SER A 463 -13.33 29.09 39.99
CA SER A 463 -13.44 30.03 41.11
C SER A 463 -14.37 29.53 42.21
N GLY A 464 -14.24 30.11 43.40
CA GLY A 464 -15.21 30.02 44.49
C GLY A 464 -15.21 28.72 45.29
N PHE A 465 -14.15 27.91 45.20
CA PHE A 465 -13.93 26.73 46.03
C PHE A 465 -12.43 26.49 46.30
N ILE A 466 -12.09 25.72 47.34
CA ILE A 466 -10.70 25.45 47.71
C ILE A 466 -10.00 24.67 46.58
N GLY A 467 -8.84 25.16 46.14
CA GLY A 467 -8.06 24.54 45.07
C GLY A 467 -8.35 25.07 43.66
N SER A 468 -9.34 25.95 43.48
CA SER A 468 -9.54 26.69 42.23
C SER A 468 -8.52 27.81 42.04
N ASP A 469 -8.40 28.33 40.81
CA ASP A 469 -7.53 29.47 40.49
C ASP A 469 -7.89 30.74 41.28
N PHE A 470 -9.19 30.96 41.50
CA PHE A 470 -9.73 32.11 42.22
C PHE A 470 -10.65 31.69 43.37
N PRO A 471 -10.11 31.12 44.47
CA PRO A 471 -10.90 30.46 45.50
C PRO A 471 -11.83 31.40 46.28
N ASN A 472 -11.48 32.69 46.33
CA ASN A 472 -12.21 33.72 47.07
C ASN A 472 -12.99 34.68 46.17
N TRP A 473 -13.11 34.42 44.86
CA TRP A 473 -13.81 35.35 43.96
C TRP A 473 -15.33 35.28 44.11
N PRO A 474 -16.07 36.41 44.08
CA PRO A 474 -15.57 37.78 44.08
C PRO A 474 -15.16 38.28 45.48
N SER A 475 -15.55 37.60 46.56
CA SER A 475 -15.11 37.91 47.93
C SER A 475 -15.10 36.68 48.85
N VAL A 476 -14.28 36.71 49.91
CA VAL A 476 -14.21 35.65 50.94
C VAL A 476 -15.57 35.39 51.60
N SER A 477 -16.38 36.43 51.80
CA SER A 477 -17.70 36.33 52.45
C SER A 477 -18.80 35.75 51.55
N ASN A 478 -18.59 35.77 50.24
CA ASN A 478 -19.57 35.29 49.26
C ASN A 478 -18.83 34.81 47.99
N PRO A 479 -18.13 33.66 48.06
CA PRO A 479 -17.48 33.09 46.89
C PRO A 479 -18.53 32.60 45.89
N TRP A 480 -18.22 32.70 44.60
CA TRP A 480 -19.06 32.19 43.52
C TRP A 480 -18.41 30.93 42.93
N PRO A 481 -18.90 29.72 43.29
CA PRO A 481 -18.33 28.50 42.73
C PRO A 481 -18.63 28.45 41.23
N SER A 482 -17.62 28.22 40.39
CA SER A 482 -17.83 27.93 38.97
C SER A 482 -18.14 26.45 38.72
N ILE A 483 -17.91 25.59 39.71
CA ILE A 483 -18.28 24.17 39.74
C ILE A 483 -19.05 23.92 41.03
N TYR A 484 -20.32 23.51 40.90
CA TYR A 484 -21.20 23.31 42.04
C TYR A 484 -21.05 21.92 42.69
N PHE A 485 -20.79 20.89 41.87
CA PHE A 485 -20.63 19.51 42.29
C PHE A 485 -19.82 18.75 41.25
N TYR A 486 -18.88 17.91 41.69
CA TYR A 486 -18.14 16.95 40.87
C TYR A 486 -17.92 15.68 41.68
N ASP A 487 -18.28 14.52 41.12
CA ASP A 487 -18.10 13.22 41.75
C ASP A 487 -16.94 12.48 41.08
N GLU A 488 -15.75 12.54 41.69
CA GLU A 488 -14.54 11.88 41.18
C GLU A 488 -14.63 10.35 41.24
N THR A 489 -15.60 9.79 42.00
CA THR A 489 -15.82 8.34 42.09
C THR A 489 -16.69 7.81 40.96
N ALA A 490 -17.42 8.70 40.28
CA ALA A 490 -18.22 8.35 39.13
C ALA A 490 -17.33 8.24 37.89
N SER A 491 -17.15 7.03 37.38
CA SER A 491 -16.63 6.84 36.03
C SER A 491 -17.56 7.52 35.03
N GLY A 492 -17.02 8.28 34.09
CA GLY A 492 -17.78 8.79 32.95
C GLY A 492 -18.55 7.65 32.29
N ILE A 493 -19.87 7.79 32.17
CA ILE A 493 -20.68 6.86 31.39
C ILE A 493 -20.48 7.26 29.93
N LEU A 494 -19.84 6.39 29.15
CA LEU A 494 -19.66 6.54 27.71
C LEU A 494 -21.01 6.47 26.96
#